data_AF-A0A7W0GR10-F1
#
_entry.id   AF-A0A7W0GR10-F1
#
_cell.length_a   1.000
_cell.length_b   1.000
_cell.length_c   1.000
_cell.angle_alpha   90.00
_cell.angle_beta   90.00
_cell.angle_gamma   90.00
#
_symmetry.space_group_name_H-M   'P 1'
#
loop_
_entity.id
_entity.type
_entity.pdbx_description
1 polymer ?
#
loop_
_entity_poly.entity_id
_entity_poly.type
_entity_poly.pdbx_seq_one_letter_code
_entity_poly.pdbx_strand_id
1 'polypeptide(L)' 'LAGKGVANPIGAILTSAMMVEYLGYPEAGKAIEAAVRGAVSRNETTPDLGGALSTKQAGDAILRWLA' A
#
# COMPACT_ATOMS: atom_id res chain seq x y z
N LEU A 1 -11.77 3.29 -13.92
CA LEU A 1 -10.38 3.01 -13.47
C LEU A 1 -9.84 1.70 -14.01
N ALA A 2 -10.65 0.65 -14.14
CA ALA A 2 -10.22 -0.66 -14.65
C ALA A 2 -9.45 -0.55 -15.98
N GLY A 3 -8.35 -1.29 -16.10
CA GLY A 3 -7.48 -1.34 -17.28
C GLY A 3 -6.54 -0.14 -17.48
N LYS A 4 -6.61 0.91 -16.65
CA LYS A 4 -5.82 2.14 -16.83
C LYS A 4 -4.54 2.23 -16.00
N GLY A 5 -4.29 1.27 -15.09
CA GLY A 5 -3.08 1.25 -14.25
C GLY A 5 -2.95 2.43 -13.28
N VAL A 6 -4.05 3.12 -12.97
CA VAL A 6 -4.09 4.29 -12.06
C VAL A 6 -4.99 4.06 -10.83
N ALA A 7 -5.43 2.81 -10.62
CA ALA A 7 -6.19 2.45 -9.44
C ALA A 7 -5.28 2.45 -8.20
N ASN A 8 -5.79 2.94 -7.09
CA ASN A 8 -5.08 2.91 -5.82
C ASN A 8 -4.97 1.47 -5.26
N PRO A 9 -3.75 0.94 -5.02
CA PRO A 9 -3.57 -0.40 -4.47
C PRO A 9 -3.71 -0.47 -2.94
N ILE A 10 -3.73 0.66 -2.23
CA ILE A 10 -3.63 0.72 -0.76
C ILE A 10 -4.75 -0.08 -0.07
N GLY A 11 -5.98 0.01 -0.54
CA GLY A 11 -7.11 -0.71 0.08
C GLY A 11 -6.92 -2.23 0.07
N ALA A 12 -6.43 -2.78 -1.05
CA ALA A 12 -6.15 -4.20 -1.16
C ALA A 12 -4.96 -4.62 -0.28
N ILE A 13 -3.94 -3.78 -0.19
CA ILE A 13 -2.75 -4.02 0.64
C ILE A 13 -3.12 -4.01 2.13
N LEU A 14 -3.89 -3.01 2.60
CA LEU A 14 -4.34 -2.95 4.00
C LEU A 14 -5.31 -4.09 4.35
N THR A 15 -6.16 -4.51 3.41
CA THR A 15 -6.97 -5.73 3.59
C THR A 15 -6.09 -6.96 3.75
N SER A 16 -4.99 -7.05 2.99
CA SER A 16 -4.01 -8.13 3.13
C SER A 16 -3.29 -8.08 4.48
N ALA A 17 -3.01 -6.88 5.01
CA ALA A 17 -2.49 -6.71 6.37
C ALA A 17 -3.46 -7.30 7.41
N MET A 18 -4.73 -6.91 7.36
CA MET A 18 -5.77 -7.47 8.25
C MET A 18 -5.88 -9.00 8.13
N MET A 19 -5.76 -9.54 6.91
CA MET A 19 -5.80 -10.98 6.66
C MET A 19 -4.63 -11.71 7.33
N VAL A 20 -3.39 -11.21 7.21
CA VAL A 20 -2.24 -11.88 7.83
C VAL A 20 -2.27 -11.79 9.35
N GLU A 21 -2.80 -10.71 9.93
CA GLU A 21 -3.06 -10.62 11.37
C GLU A 21 -4.06 -11.69 11.82
N TYR A 22 -5.16 -11.83 11.08
CA TYR A 22 -6.17 -12.87 11.35
C TYR A 22 -5.59 -14.30 11.27
N LEU A 23 -4.63 -14.52 10.38
CA LEU A 23 -3.93 -15.81 10.22
C LEU A 23 -2.88 -16.08 11.31
N GLY A 24 -2.71 -15.18 12.30
CA GLY A 24 -1.78 -15.35 13.41
C GLY A 24 -0.41 -14.70 13.21
N TYR A 25 -0.28 -13.78 12.24
CA TYR A 25 0.96 -13.03 11.97
C TYR A 25 0.80 -11.52 12.24
N PRO A 26 0.57 -11.10 13.50
CA PRO A 26 0.30 -9.70 13.83
C PRO A 26 1.46 -8.77 13.47
N GLU A 27 2.71 -9.21 13.63
CA GLU A 27 3.88 -8.38 13.32
C GLU A 27 4.04 -8.16 11.80
N ALA A 28 3.65 -9.13 10.98
CA ALA A 28 3.63 -8.96 9.53
C ALA A 28 2.56 -7.95 9.09
N GLY A 29 1.37 -8.00 9.69
CA GLY A 29 0.30 -7.02 9.44
C GLY A 29 0.72 -5.59 9.79
N LYS A 30 1.29 -5.41 10.99
CA LYS A 30 1.85 -4.12 11.42
C LYS A 30 2.97 -3.62 10.51
N ALA A 31 3.85 -4.50 10.04
CA ALA A 31 4.91 -4.12 9.10
C ALA A 31 4.34 -3.61 7.77
N ILE A 32 3.29 -4.25 7.24
CA ILE A 32 2.59 -3.80 6.03
C ILE A 32 1.89 -2.44 6.29
N GLU A 33 1.20 -2.28 7.41
CA GLU A 33 0.55 -1.00 7.75
C GLU A 33 1.58 0.13 7.88
N ALA A 34 2.69 -0.12 8.56
CA ALA A 34 3.79 0.84 8.70
C ALA A 34 4.39 1.22 7.35
N ALA A 35 4.55 0.26 6.44
CA ALA A 35 5.06 0.51 5.10
C ALA A 35 4.11 1.39 4.27
N VAL A 36 2.80 1.11 4.33
CA VAL A 36 1.77 1.96 3.71
C VAL A 36 1.82 3.37 4.29
N ARG A 37 1.90 3.51 5.62
CA ARG A 37 1.97 4.80 6.31
C ARG A 37 3.21 5.60 5.87
N GLY A 38 4.36 4.93 5.72
CA GLY A 38 5.59 5.52 5.21
C GLY A 38 5.40 6.14 3.81
N ALA A 39 4.93 5.34 2.85
CA ALA A 39 4.69 5.81 1.48
C ALA A 39 3.68 6.97 1.41
N VAL A 40 2.55 6.85 2.13
CA VAL A 40 1.51 7.89 2.17
C VAL A 40 2.06 9.18 2.76
N SER A 41 2.87 9.12 3.82
CA SER A 41 3.46 10.31 4.45
C SER A 41 4.41 11.10 3.54
N ARG A 42 4.94 10.45 2.49
CA ARG A 42 5.79 11.08 1.47
C ARG A 42 5.03 11.41 0.17
N ASN A 43 3.71 11.30 0.17
CA ASN A 43 2.86 11.47 -1.02
C ASN A 43 3.26 10.55 -2.19
N GLU A 44 3.83 9.37 -1.89
CA GLU A 44 4.13 8.32 -2.87
C GLU A 44 2.85 7.52 -3.19
N THR A 45 1.82 8.21 -3.69
CA THR A 45 0.46 7.69 -3.86
C THR A 45 -0.05 7.85 -5.30
N THR A 46 -1.20 7.25 -5.59
CA THR A 46 -1.90 7.39 -6.87
C THR A 46 -2.66 8.73 -6.98
N PRO A 47 -3.08 9.15 -8.19
CA PRO A 47 -3.72 10.46 -8.40
C PRO A 47 -5.00 10.72 -7.59
N ASP A 48 -5.76 9.68 -7.24
CA ASP A 48 -6.95 9.80 -6.39
C ASP A 48 -6.62 10.26 -4.96
N LEU A 49 -5.38 10.10 -4.51
CA LEU A 49 -4.87 10.59 -3.22
C LEU A 49 -3.96 11.83 -3.36
N GLY A 50 -3.89 12.45 -4.53
CA GLY A 50 -3.07 13.64 -4.78
C GLY A 50 -1.60 13.36 -5.10
N GLY A 51 -1.22 12.10 -5.30
CA GLY A 51 0.09 11.71 -5.81
C GLY A 51 0.15 11.65 -7.34
N ALA A 52 1.26 11.13 -7.87
CA ALA A 52 1.51 11.03 -9.30
C ALA A 52 1.82 9.60 -9.78
N LEU A 53 1.77 8.61 -8.88
CA LEU A 53 2.20 7.26 -9.19
C LEU A 53 1.11 6.45 -9.89
N SER A 54 1.49 5.56 -10.80
CA SER A 54 0.64 4.46 -11.25
C SER A 54 0.38 3.45 -10.12
N THR A 55 -0.59 2.55 -10.30
CA THR A 55 -0.86 1.44 -9.37
C THR A 55 0.40 0.65 -9.04
N LYS A 56 1.19 0.32 -10.07
CA LYS A 56 2.43 -0.44 -9.92
C LYS A 56 3.47 0.36 -9.13
N GLN A 57 3.70 1.62 -9.53
CA GLN A 57 4.68 2.47 -8.85
C GLN A 57 4.32 2.73 -7.38
N ALA A 58 3.03 2.86 -7.05
CA ALA A 58 2.57 2.97 -5.67
C ALA A 58 2.84 1.68 -4.87
N GLY A 59 2.58 0.50 -5.46
CA GLY A 59 2.95 -0.78 -4.86
C GLY A 59 4.46 -0.92 -4.63
N ASP A 60 5.26 -0.58 -5.64
CA ASP A 60 6.73 -0.58 -5.56
C ASP A 60 7.22 0.42 -4.50
N ALA A 61 6.56 1.57 -4.34
CA ALA A 61 6.87 2.54 -3.31
C ALA A 61 6.61 1.98 -1.92
N ILE A 62 5.43 1.42 -1.67
CA ILE A 62 5.09 0.78 -0.39
C ILE A 62 6.10 -0.32 -0.04
N LEU A 63 6.50 -1.15 -1.01
CA LEU A 63 7.47 -2.22 -0.78
C LEU A 63 8.83 -1.70 -0.27
N ARG A 64 9.28 -0.51 -0.71
CA ARG A 64 10.54 0.10 -0.21
C ARG A 64 10.50 0.45 1.27
N TRP A 65 9.31 0.57 1.86
CA TRP A 65 9.13 0.86 3.28
C TRP A 65 8.98 -0.41 4.14
N LEU A 66 8.89 -1.59 3.52
CA LEU A 66 8.83 -2.86 4.24
C LEU A 66 10.24 -3.21 4.72
N ALA A 67 10.43 -3.27 6.04
CA ALA A 67 11.69 -3.61 6.70
C ALA A 67 11.80 -5.12 6.99
#